data_AF-A0A3D5URJ1-F1
#
_entry.id   AF-A0A3D5URJ1-F1
#
_cell.length_a   1.000
_cell.length_b   1.000
_cell.length_c   1.000
_cell.angle_alpha   90.00
_cell.angle_beta   90.00
_cell.angle_gamma   90.00
#
_symmetry.space_group_name_H-M   'P 1'
#
loop_
_entity.id
_entity.type
_entity.pdbx_description
1 polymer ?
#
loop_
_entity_poly.entity_id
_entity_poly.type
_entity_poly.pdbx_seq_one_letter_code
_entity_poly.pdbx_strand_id
1 'polypeptide(L)'
;PVPVRSPVMNDLARRLLLTGARTPEGAGNASSLLAMRLNLLIAAGHTQAALQLAEAAGKERSPGVAVQLARAALAQDNEKLACDALKDIPPGNDPAHDRMAAFSVKLSTYCQIAAGNREIASLTLDLAREEGLDDPLFYSLASEAAAGITLRAPEPNELGIMDAAFYRLAKRDLPKNTAAIAVPALLPSLLDDPSISAEQKVEMAERAAAYGLINGRQLAAFYRKPRFTDEQMAGLL
;
A
#
# COMPACT_ATOMS: atom_id res chain seq x y z
N PRO A 1 8.79 14.40 3.07
CA PRO A 1 8.36 14.84 1.73
C PRO A 1 6.93 14.41 1.50
N VAL A 2 6.04 15.38 1.27
CA VAL A 2 4.68 15.11 0.80
C VAL A 2 4.79 14.76 -0.68
N PRO A 3 4.03 13.78 -1.20
CA PRO A 3 3.97 13.50 -2.63
C PRO A 3 3.56 14.78 -3.37
N VAL A 4 4.41 15.28 -4.27
CA VAL A 4 4.11 16.49 -5.06
C VAL A 4 3.68 16.04 -6.46
N ARG A 5 2.72 16.73 -7.08
CA ARG A 5 2.37 16.50 -8.49
C ARG A 5 3.41 17.13 -9.44
N SER A 6 4.67 16.74 -9.28
CA SER A 6 5.79 17.19 -10.11
C SER A 6 6.80 16.04 -10.28
N PRO A 7 6.94 15.48 -11.50
CA PRO A 7 7.86 14.37 -11.76
C PRO A 7 9.31 14.72 -11.43
N VAL A 8 9.73 15.96 -11.73
CA VAL A 8 11.11 16.44 -11.49
C VAL A 8 11.42 16.52 -10.00
N MET A 9 10.47 17.04 -9.21
CA MET A 9 10.64 17.14 -7.76
C MET A 9 10.65 15.76 -7.10
N ASN A 10 9.82 14.83 -7.56
CA ASN A 10 9.82 13.46 -7.04
C ASN A 10 11.08 12.69 -7.45
N ASP A 11 11.61 12.88 -8.67
CA ASP A 11 12.90 12.28 -9.05
C ASP A 11 14.04 12.78 -8.14
N LEU A 12 14.11 14.09 -7.91
CA LEU A 12 15.10 14.68 -7.01
C LEU A 12 14.95 14.14 -5.57
N ALA A 13 13.73 14.09 -5.06
CA ALA A 13 13.44 13.55 -3.74
C ALA A 13 13.80 12.06 -3.65
N ARG A 14 13.46 11.24 -4.65
CA ARG A 14 13.83 9.83 -4.73
C ARG A 14 15.34 9.67 -4.66
N ARG A 15 16.08 10.41 -5.50
CA ARG A 15 17.54 10.35 -5.54
C ARG A 15 18.15 10.75 -4.20
N LEU A 16 17.67 11.83 -3.58
CA LEU A 16 18.10 12.27 -2.25
C LEU A 16 17.87 11.17 -1.20
N LEU A 17 16.67 10.58 -1.19
CA LEU A 17 16.27 9.51 -0.26
C LEU A 17 16.98 8.18 -0.52
N LEU A 18 17.63 8.01 -1.66
CA LEU A 18 18.44 6.83 -1.99
C LEU A 18 19.95 7.07 -1.80
N THR A 19 20.38 8.29 -1.47
CA THR A 19 21.80 8.56 -1.22
C THR A 19 22.34 7.77 -0.03
N GLY A 20 23.59 7.32 -0.12
CA GLY A 20 24.33 6.70 0.99
C GLY A 20 24.93 7.72 1.96
N ALA A 21 24.34 8.92 2.08
CA ALA A 21 24.89 9.99 2.91
C ALA A 21 25.03 9.51 4.36
N ARG A 22 26.22 9.72 4.93
CA ARG A 22 26.51 9.39 6.33
C ARG A 22 25.62 10.23 7.24
N THR A 23 25.03 9.60 8.25
CA THR A 23 24.26 10.28 9.28
C THR A 23 25.16 11.28 9.99
N PRO A 24 24.75 12.56 10.13
CA PRO A 24 25.54 13.54 10.88
C PRO A 24 25.82 13.05 12.31
N GLU A 25 27.00 13.40 12.85
CA GLU A 25 27.33 13.07 14.24
C GLU A 25 26.28 13.68 15.19
N GLY A 26 25.70 12.87 16.07
CA GLY A 26 24.63 13.27 17.00
C GLY A 26 23.21 13.21 16.44
N ALA A 27 23.00 12.88 15.16
CA ALA A 27 21.68 12.82 14.53
C ALA A 27 20.96 11.47 14.75
N GLY A 28 20.53 11.19 15.99
CA GLY A 28 19.59 10.10 16.31
C GLY A 28 20.02 8.67 15.88
N ASN A 29 19.13 7.70 16.11
CA ASN A 29 19.40 6.29 15.78
C ASN A 29 19.32 6.07 14.26
N ALA A 30 20.36 5.51 13.63
CA ALA A 30 20.40 5.28 12.17
C ALA A 30 19.20 4.45 11.63
N SER A 31 18.64 3.57 12.44
CA SER A 31 17.43 2.80 12.13
C SER A 31 16.17 3.65 11.98
N SER A 32 16.02 4.72 12.77
CA SER A 32 14.88 5.64 12.66
C SER A 32 14.96 6.48 11.38
N LEU A 33 16.16 6.87 10.96
CA LEU A 33 16.40 7.55 9.69
C LEU A 33 16.10 6.66 8.48
N LEU A 34 16.51 5.39 8.52
CA LEU A 34 16.16 4.43 7.47
C LEU A 34 14.64 4.23 7.39
N ALA A 35 13.96 4.01 8.51
CA ALA A 35 12.51 3.88 8.54
C ALA A 35 11.80 5.12 7.95
N MET A 36 12.29 6.33 8.27
CA MET A 36 11.77 7.56 7.67
C MET A 36 11.98 7.61 6.16
N ARG A 37 13.17 7.27 5.65
CA ARG A 37 13.46 7.25 4.21
C ARG A 37 12.55 6.28 3.46
N LEU A 38 12.35 5.09 4.01
CA LEU A 38 11.45 4.08 3.45
C LEU A 38 10.01 4.58 3.43
N ASN A 39 9.51 5.14 4.54
CA ASN A 39 8.17 5.71 4.60
C ASN A 39 7.95 6.79 3.53
N LEU A 40 8.94 7.65 3.32
CA LEU A 40 8.88 8.72 2.33
C LEU A 40 8.89 8.20 0.89
N LEU A 41 9.71 7.19 0.59
CA LEU A 41 9.70 6.52 -0.72
C LEU A 41 8.34 5.86 -0.99
N ILE A 42 7.78 5.16 0.00
CA ILE A 42 6.46 4.51 -0.10
C ILE A 42 5.38 5.55 -0.33
N ALA A 43 5.34 6.61 0.47
CA ALA A 43 4.35 7.69 0.31
C ALA A 43 4.42 8.33 -1.09
N ALA A 44 5.62 8.49 -1.63
CA ALA A 44 5.84 9.02 -2.98
C ALA A 44 5.53 8.03 -4.11
N GLY A 45 5.20 6.77 -3.81
CA GLY A 45 4.90 5.74 -4.80
C GLY A 45 6.10 4.90 -5.27
N HIS A 46 7.31 5.17 -4.75
CA HIS A 46 8.53 4.45 -5.08
C HIS A 46 8.71 3.19 -4.22
N THR A 47 7.69 2.33 -4.17
CA THR A 47 7.66 1.11 -3.36
C THR A 47 8.78 0.13 -3.71
N GLN A 48 9.13 0.00 -4.98
CA GLN A 48 10.25 -0.84 -5.41
C GLN A 48 11.61 -0.31 -4.93
N ALA A 49 11.80 1.00 -4.95
CA ALA A 49 13.02 1.60 -4.40
C ALA A 49 13.09 1.44 -2.89
N ALA A 50 11.94 1.49 -2.20
CA ALA A 50 11.87 1.22 -0.77
C ALA A 50 12.24 -0.24 -0.44
N LEU A 51 11.75 -1.22 -1.22
CA LEU A 51 12.15 -2.63 -1.05
C LEU A 51 13.66 -2.82 -1.23
N GLN A 52 14.24 -2.29 -2.31
CA GLN A 52 15.67 -2.37 -2.58
C GLN A 52 16.52 -1.73 -1.47
N LEU A 53 16.10 -0.59 -0.94
CA LEU A 53 16.79 0.09 0.15
C LEU A 53 16.71 -0.71 1.46
N ALA A 54 15.54 -1.29 1.77
CA ALA A 54 15.34 -2.12 2.96
C ALA A 54 16.15 -3.43 2.88
N GLU A 55 16.31 -4.00 1.69
CA GLU A 55 17.14 -5.18 1.45
C GLU A 55 18.63 -4.87 1.63
N ALA A 56 19.10 -3.76 1.07
CA ALA A 56 20.50 -3.32 1.20
C ALA A 56 20.92 -3.02 2.65
N ALA A 57 19.96 -2.69 3.52
CA ALA A 57 20.20 -2.44 4.95
C ALA A 57 20.46 -3.72 5.77
N GLY A 58 20.21 -4.91 5.21
CA GLY A 58 20.48 -6.20 5.87
C GLY A 58 19.25 -6.89 6.47
N LYS A 59 19.51 -8.01 7.16
CA LYS A 59 18.48 -8.92 7.68
C LYS A 59 17.97 -8.54 9.08
N GLU A 60 18.81 -7.97 9.93
CA GLU A 60 18.38 -7.47 11.24
C GLU A 60 17.74 -6.10 11.07
N ARG A 61 16.44 -6.03 11.36
CA ARG A 61 15.64 -4.82 11.12
C ARG A 61 15.03 -4.35 12.42
N SER A 62 15.15 -3.05 12.67
CA SER A 62 14.34 -2.42 13.69
C SER A 62 12.84 -2.51 13.33
N PRO A 63 11.93 -2.51 14.31
CA PRO A 63 10.47 -2.54 14.06
C PRO A 63 9.99 -1.51 13.03
N GLY A 64 10.50 -0.27 13.11
CA GLY A 64 10.12 0.78 12.17
C GLY A 64 10.48 0.47 10.72
N VAL A 65 11.62 -0.20 10.48
CA VAL A 65 12.05 -0.64 9.14
C VAL A 65 11.20 -1.80 8.66
N ALA A 66 10.91 -2.77 9.54
CA ALA A 66 10.07 -3.92 9.23
C ALA A 66 8.64 -3.52 8.84
N VAL A 67 8.04 -2.54 9.53
CA VAL A 67 6.75 -1.95 9.17
C VAL A 67 6.79 -1.36 7.75
N GLN A 68 7.83 -0.60 7.40
CA GLN A 68 7.92 -0.03 6.06
C GLN A 68 8.15 -1.09 4.98
N LEU A 69 8.95 -2.12 5.28
CA LEU A 69 9.13 -3.25 4.39
C LEU A 69 7.80 -3.96 4.10
N ALA A 70 7.02 -4.26 5.15
CA ALA A 70 5.70 -4.88 5.00
C ALA A 70 4.77 -4.02 4.15
N ARG A 71 4.71 -2.70 4.39
CA ARG A 71 3.91 -1.77 3.58
C ARG A 71 4.33 -1.76 2.12
N ALA A 72 5.63 -1.65 1.83
CA ALA A 72 6.13 -1.66 0.46
C ALA A 72 5.85 -2.99 -0.24
N ALA A 73 5.93 -4.10 0.48
CA ALA A 73 5.63 -5.44 -0.03
C ALA A 73 4.14 -5.62 -0.35
N LEU A 74 3.24 -5.23 0.57
CA LEU A 74 1.79 -5.26 0.34
C LEU A 74 1.36 -4.38 -0.85
N ALA A 75 2.00 -3.22 -1.03
CA ALA A 75 1.72 -2.33 -2.15
C ALA A 75 2.10 -2.94 -3.51
N GLN A 76 3.08 -3.86 -3.52
CA GLN A 76 3.52 -4.61 -4.70
C GLN A 76 2.94 -6.02 -4.76
N ASP A 77 1.92 -6.31 -3.96
CA ASP A 77 1.28 -7.62 -3.88
C ASP A 77 2.23 -8.78 -3.53
N ASN A 78 3.33 -8.47 -2.84
CA ASN A 78 4.30 -9.46 -2.37
C ASN A 78 3.93 -9.93 -0.96
N GLU A 79 2.90 -10.78 -0.89
CA GLU A 79 2.37 -11.36 0.34
C GLU A 79 3.47 -12.02 1.19
N LYS A 80 4.29 -12.86 0.57
CA LYS A 80 5.35 -13.60 1.28
C LYS A 80 6.30 -12.65 1.99
N LEU A 81 6.81 -11.62 1.30
CA LEU A 81 7.72 -10.65 1.90
C LEU A 81 7.04 -9.80 2.98
N ALA A 82 5.76 -9.48 2.81
CA ALA A 82 5.00 -8.75 3.82
C ALA A 82 4.85 -9.55 5.11
N CYS A 83 4.50 -10.84 5.00
CA CYS A 83 4.35 -11.72 6.16
C CYS A 83 5.69 -12.10 6.79
N ASP A 84 6.76 -12.26 6.00
CA ASP A 84 8.11 -12.48 6.52
C ASP A 84 8.61 -11.29 7.37
N ALA A 85 8.14 -10.07 7.09
CA ALA A 85 8.51 -8.88 7.87
C ALA A 85 7.84 -8.83 9.25
N LEU A 86 6.73 -9.55 9.45
CA LEU A 86 5.98 -9.56 10.72
C LEU A 86 6.84 -10.05 11.90
N LYS A 87 7.80 -10.95 11.66
CA LYS A 87 8.71 -11.48 12.70
C LYS A 87 9.55 -10.41 13.41
N ASP A 88 9.79 -9.29 12.72
CA ASP A 88 10.62 -8.17 13.20
C ASP A 88 9.73 -7.03 13.75
N ILE A 89 8.41 -7.21 13.79
CA ILE A 89 7.42 -6.25 14.28
C ILE A 89 6.90 -6.77 15.64
N PRO A 90 6.99 -5.98 16.72
CA PRO A 90 6.46 -6.37 18.01
C PRO A 90 4.96 -6.70 17.91
N PRO A 91 4.49 -7.73 18.63
CA PRO A 91 3.05 -7.95 18.75
C PRO A 91 2.40 -6.70 19.33
N GLY A 92 1.23 -6.34 18.81
CA GLY A 92 0.50 -5.18 19.28
C GLY A 92 -0.06 -5.43 20.67
N ASN A 93 0.26 -4.53 21.61
CA ASN A 93 -0.48 -4.37 22.86
C ASN A 93 -1.12 -2.99 22.77
N ASP A 94 -2.44 -2.89 22.93
CA ASP A 94 -3.22 -1.64 22.74
C ASP A 94 -3.32 -1.10 21.29
N PRO A 95 -3.91 -1.87 20.36
CA PRO A 95 -4.17 -1.42 18.98
C PRO A 95 -5.15 -0.26 18.88
N ALA A 96 -5.89 0.11 19.94
CA ALA A 96 -6.77 1.27 19.93
C ALA A 96 -6.01 2.60 19.97
N HIS A 97 -4.86 2.66 20.67
CA HIS A 97 -4.11 3.89 20.87
C HIS A 97 -2.70 3.86 20.29
N ASP A 98 -2.15 2.69 19.98
CA ASP A 98 -0.82 2.54 19.36
C ASP A 98 -0.93 2.13 17.88
N ARG A 99 -0.41 2.98 16.99
CA ARG A 99 -0.43 2.75 15.52
C ARG A 99 0.40 1.54 15.09
N MET A 100 1.52 1.27 15.76
CA MET A 100 2.34 0.10 15.49
C MET A 100 1.62 -1.17 15.96
N ALA A 101 0.94 -1.11 17.11
CA ALA A 101 0.10 -2.22 17.57
C ALA A 101 -1.05 -2.49 16.59
N ALA A 102 -1.79 -1.45 16.18
CA ALA A 102 -2.86 -1.55 15.18
C ALA A 102 -2.35 -2.14 13.86
N PHE A 103 -1.17 -1.70 13.40
CA PHE A 103 -0.55 -2.26 12.20
C PHE A 103 -0.17 -3.73 12.37
N SER A 104 0.44 -4.09 13.49
CA SER A 104 0.85 -5.46 13.82
C SER A 104 -0.35 -6.40 13.84
N VAL A 105 -1.46 -5.99 14.47
CA VAL A 105 -2.73 -6.73 14.48
C VAL A 105 -3.27 -6.93 13.07
N LYS A 106 -3.41 -5.86 12.27
CA LYS A 106 -3.93 -5.96 10.89
C LYS A 106 -3.06 -6.85 10.00
N LEU A 107 -1.74 -6.70 10.08
CA LEU A 107 -0.81 -7.53 9.30
C LEU A 107 -0.85 -9.00 9.77
N SER A 108 -0.96 -9.24 11.08
CA SER A 108 -1.11 -10.59 11.64
C SER A 108 -2.38 -11.26 11.11
N THR A 109 -3.51 -10.56 11.16
CA THR A 109 -4.78 -11.05 10.59
C THR A 109 -4.64 -11.35 9.10
N TYR A 110 -4.06 -10.43 8.31
CA TYR A 110 -3.81 -10.64 6.88
C TYR A 110 -3.01 -11.93 6.65
N CYS A 111 -1.89 -12.10 7.35
CA CYS A 111 -0.99 -13.23 7.18
C CYS A 111 -1.57 -14.56 7.67
N GLN A 112 -2.39 -14.54 8.72
CA GLN A 112 -3.11 -15.72 9.20
C GLN A 112 -4.13 -16.19 8.16
N ILE A 113 -4.93 -15.27 7.59
CA ILE A 113 -5.90 -15.60 6.54
C ILE A 113 -5.20 -16.12 5.28
N ALA A 114 -4.14 -15.44 4.85
CA ALA A 114 -3.32 -15.84 3.71
C ALA A 114 -2.73 -17.25 3.88
N ALA A 115 -2.30 -17.60 5.10
CA ALA A 115 -1.81 -18.93 5.44
C ALA A 115 -2.93 -19.99 5.60
N GLY A 116 -4.21 -19.62 5.44
CA GLY A 116 -5.35 -20.52 5.64
C GLY A 116 -5.76 -20.73 7.10
N ASN A 117 -5.14 -20.04 8.05
CA ASN A 117 -5.38 -20.13 9.49
C ASN A 117 -6.58 -19.25 9.91
N ARG A 118 -7.75 -19.51 9.34
CA ARG A 118 -8.95 -18.66 9.44
C ARG A 118 -9.49 -18.57 10.87
N GLU A 119 -9.43 -19.65 11.64
CA GLU A 119 -9.88 -19.67 13.03
C GLU A 119 -9.02 -18.77 13.92
N ILE A 120 -7.70 -18.77 13.69
CA ILE A 120 -6.75 -17.89 14.40
C ILE A 120 -6.99 -16.42 13.99
N ALA A 121 -7.28 -16.18 12.72
CA ALA A 121 -7.65 -14.85 12.24
C ALA A 121 -8.94 -14.32 12.88
N SER A 122 -9.97 -15.16 12.99
CA SER A 122 -11.22 -14.79 13.68
C SER A 122 -10.98 -14.44 15.14
N LEU A 123 -10.18 -15.21 15.87
CA LEU A 123 -9.81 -14.89 17.25
C LEU A 123 -9.04 -13.56 17.35
N THR A 124 -8.12 -13.32 16.42
CA THR A 124 -7.36 -12.05 16.35
C THR A 124 -8.28 -10.87 16.10
N LEU A 125 -9.30 -11.03 15.23
CA LEU A 125 -10.30 -10.00 14.96
C LEU A 125 -11.18 -9.71 16.18
N ASP A 126 -11.63 -10.74 16.88
CA ASP A 126 -12.45 -10.57 18.08
C ASP A 126 -11.66 -9.87 19.19
N LEU A 127 -10.40 -10.28 19.43
CA LEU A 127 -9.52 -9.60 20.38
C LEU A 127 -9.30 -8.13 20.00
N ALA A 128 -9.01 -7.85 18.72
CA ALA A 128 -8.81 -6.47 18.27
C ALA A 128 -10.06 -5.59 18.54
N ARG A 129 -11.26 -6.17 18.41
CA ARG A 129 -12.53 -5.49 18.70
C ARG A 129 -12.70 -5.25 20.20
N GLU A 130 -12.37 -6.23 21.04
CA GLU A 130 -12.38 -6.09 22.50
C GLU A 130 -11.38 -5.04 22.99
N GLU A 131 -10.21 -4.94 22.36
CA GLU A 131 -9.20 -3.92 22.65
C GLU A 131 -9.55 -2.54 22.09
N GLY A 132 -10.66 -2.40 21.36
CA GLY A 132 -11.20 -1.10 20.93
C GLY A 132 -10.62 -0.55 19.62
N LEU A 133 -10.01 -1.37 18.77
CA LEU A 133 -9.59 -0.94 17.44
C LEU A 133 -10.81 -0.53 16.60
N ASP A 134 -10.99 0.77 16.34
CA ASP A 134 -12.11 1.27 15.53
C ASP A 134 -11.73 1.35 14.05
N ASP A 135 -11.93 0.24 13.33
CA ASP A 135 -11.79 0.20 11.87
C ASP A 135 -12.84 -0.73 11.21
N PRO A 136 -14.04 -0.20 10.92
CA PRO A 136 -15.12 -0.99 10.33
C PRO A 136 -14.78 -1.62 8.97
N LEU A 137 -13.97 -0.93 8.15
CA LEU A 137 -13.57 -1.45 6.83
C LEU A 137 -12.65 -2.65 6.98
N PHE A 138 -11.66 -2.56 7.88
CA PHE A 138 -10.81 -3.69 8.22
C PHE A 138 -11.63 -4.90 8.68
N TYR A 139 -12.56 -4.74 9.64
CA TYR A 139 -13.39 -5.85 10.10
C TYR A 139 -14.24 -6.45 8.98
N SER A 140 -14.82 -5.61 8.12
CA SER A 140 -15.61 -6.09 7.00
C SER A 140 -14.78 -6.95 6.04
N LEU A 141 -13.64 -6.43 5.57
CA LEU A 141 -12.83 -7.13 4.59
C LEU A 141 -12.16 -8.38 5.18
N ALA A 142 -11.70 -8.31 6.42
CA ALA A 142 -11.08 -9.46 7.10
C ALA A 142 -12.11 -10.56 7.40
N SER A 143 -13.33 -10.21 7.82
CA SER A 143 -14.41 -11.20 8.05
C SER A 143 -14.86 -11.86 6.75
N GLU A 144 -14.90 -11.09 5.66
CA GLU A 144 -15.21 -11.61 4.32
C GLU A 144 -14.11 -12.56 3.84
N ALA A 145 -12.84 -12.20 4.02
CA ALA A 145 -11.71 -13.05 3.64
C ALA A 145 -11.58 -14.32 4.51
N ALA A 146 -11.85 -14.22 5.82
CA ALA A 146 -11.71 -15.33 6.76
C ALA A 146 -12.91 -16.30 6.71
N ALA A 147 -14.13 -15.77 6.67
CA ALA A 147 -15.37 -16.54 6.88
C ALA A 147 -16.39 -16.42 5.74
N GLY A 148 -16.13 -15.59 4.72
CA GLY A 148 -17.10 -15.30 3.65
C GLY A 148 -18.27 -14.44 4.12
N ILE A 149 -18.12 -13.74 5.26
CA ILE A 149 -19.17 -12.90 5.85
C ILE A 149 -18.93 -11.46 5.44
N THR A 150 -19.76 -10.94 4.53
CA THR A 150 -19.73 -9.53 4.12
C THR A 150 -20.45 -8.68 5.17
N LEU A 151 -19.69 -7.85 5.89
CA LEU A 151 -20.24 -6.84 6.79
C LEU A 151 -20.44 -5.51 6.04
N ARG A 152 -21.28 -4.63 6.59
CA ARG A 152 -21.38 -3.25 6.06
C ARG A 152 -20.27 -2.41 6.67
N ALA A 153 -19.55 -1.70 5.81
CA ALA A 153 -18.60 -0.67 6.17
C ALA A 153 -18.78 0.54 5.25
N PRO A 154 -18.49 1.76 5.72
CA PRO A 154 -18.45 2.92 4.85
C PRO A 154 -17.36 2.75 3.78
N GLU A 155 -17.61 3.27 2.58
CA GLU A 155 -16.59 3.36 1.54
C GLU A 155 -15.45 4.29 1.99
N PRO A 156 -14.19 3.96 1.71
CA PRO A 156 -13.05 4.77 2.15
C PRO A 156 -12.94 6.07 1.34
N ASN A 157 -12.55 7.15 2.00
CA ASN A 157 -12.20 8.42 1.33
C ASN A 157 -10.80 8.38 0.69
N GLU A 158 -9.93 7.50 1.17
CA GLU A 158 -8.60 7.23 0.64
C GLU A 158 -8.40 5.70 0.67
N LEU A 159 -7.99 5.10 -0.45
CA LEU A 159 -7.68 3.68 -0.49
C LEU A 159 -6.21 3.49 -0.11
N GLY A 160 -5.99 3.03 1.13
CA GLY A 160 -4.67 2.75 1.70
C GLY A 160 -4.10 1.38 1.28
N ILE A 161 -2.82 1.16 1.57
CA ILE A 161 -2.11 -0.07 1.19
C ILE A 161 -2.69 -1.30 1.89
N MET A 162 -2.95 -1.20 3.20
CA MET A 162 -3.49 -2.32 3.98
C MET A 162 -4.91 -2.67 3.51
N ASP A 163 -5.75 -1.67 3.29
CA ASP A 163 -7.13 -1.88 2.81
C ASP A 163 -7.11 -2.55 1.44
N ALA A 164 -6.30 -2.05 0.50
CA ALA A 164 -6.16 -2.64 -0.82
C ALA A 164 -5.69 -4.10 -0.77
N ALA A 165 -4.79 -4.45 0.17
CA ALA A 165 -4.38 -5.84 0.38
C ALA A 165 -5.55 -6.69 0.88
N PHE A 166 -6.35 -6.20 1.83
CA PHE A 166 -7.54 -6.90 2.31
C PHE A 166 -8.65 -7.03 1.26
N TYR A 167 -8.86 -6.03 0.39
CA TYR A 167 -9.76 -6.16 -0.76
C TYR A 167 -9.36 -7.34 -1.65
N ARG A 168 -8.06 -7.45 -1.99
CA ARG A 168 -7.54 -8.58 -2.79
C ARG A 168 -7.69 -9.91 -2.06
N LEU A 169 -7.36 -9.94 -0.77
CA LEU A 169 -7.47 -11.15 0.06
C LEU A 169 -8.92 -11.64 0.18
N ALA A 170 -9.87 -10.71 0.31
CA ALA A 170 -11.31 -10.98 0.34
C ALA A 170 -11.89 -11.31 -1.04
N LYS A 171 -11.12 -11.11 -2.12
CA LYS A 171 -11.60 -11.16 -3.52
C LYS A 171 -12.81 -10.25 -3.75
N ARG A 172 -12.81 -9.09 -3.08
CA ARG A 172 -13.86 -8.09 -3.19
C ARG A 172 -13.44 -7.03 -4.20
N ASP A 173 -14.37 -6.64 -5.06
CA ASP A 173 -14.16 -5.55 -6.02
C ASP A 173 -13.74 -4.27 -5.29
N LEU A 174 -12.73 -3.61 -5.85
CA LEU A 174 -12.29 -2.30 -5.36
C LEU A 174 -13.37 -1.24 -5.56
N PRO A 175 -13.39 -0.16 -4.76
CA PRO A 175 -14.35 0.93 -4.92
C PRO A 175 -14.36 1.50 -6.35
N LYS A 176 -15.53 1.88 -6.87
CA LYS A 176 -15.64 2.40 -8.25
C LYS A 176 -14.78 3.65 -8.50
N ASN A 177 -14.56 4.45 -7.47
CA ASN A 177 -13.73 5.67 -7.49
C ASN A 177 -12.25 5.39 -7.13
N THR A 178 -11.79 4.13 -7.14
CA THR A 178 -10.40 3.75 -6.83
C THR A 178 -9.37 4.61 -7.53
N ALA A 179 -9.60 4.94 -8.80
CA ALA A 179 -8.71 5.76 -9.58
C ALA A 179 -8.47 7.16 -8.99
N ALA A 180 -9.43 7.72 -8.24
CA ALA A 180 -9.30 9.01 -7.57
C ALA A 180 -8.69 8.88 -6.16
N ILE A 181 -9.09 7.84 -5.41
CA ILE A 181 -8.81 7.72 -3.97
C ILE A 181 -7.56 6.89 -3.63
N ALA A 182 -7.01 6.10 -4.57
CA ALA A 182 -5.83 5.28 -4.31
C ALA A 182 -4.59 6.13 -3.99
N VAL A 183 -3.85 5.76 -2.94
CA VAL A 183 -2.57 6.39 -2.61
C VAL A 183 -1.51 6.14 -3.70
N PRO A 184 -0.50 7.02 -3.87
CA PRO A 184 0.52 6.85 -4.91
C PRO A 184 1.25 5.51 -4.88
N ALA A 185 1.43 4.92 -3.69
CA ALA A 185 2.04 3.60 -3.47
C ALA A 185 1.37 2.45 -4.23
N LEU A 186 0.07 2.57 -4.49
CA LEU A 186 -0.72 1.52 -5.14
C LEU A 186 -0.78 1.69 -6.66
N LEU A 187 -0.53 2.88 -7.19
CA LEU A 187 -0.72 3.16 -8.62
C LEU A 187 0.06 2.19 -9.53
N PRO A 188 1.33 1.85 -9.26
CA PRO A 188 2.05 0.91 -10.12
C PRO A 188 1.37 -0.48 -10.21
N SER A 189 0.97 -1.07 -9.08
CA SER A 189 0.33 -2.39 -9.07
C SER A 189 -1.08 -2.38 -9.64
N LEU A 190 -1.86 -1.32 -9.36
CA LEU A 190 -3.20 -1.17 -9.93
C LEU A 190 -3.20 -1.00 -11.46
N LEU A 191 -2.15 -0.41 -12.04
CA LEU A 191 -2.03 -0.32 -13.51
C LEU A 191 -1.85 -1.69 -14.18
N ASP A 192 -1.26 -2.64 -13.47
CA ASP A 192 -1.05 -4.01 -13.93
C ASP A 192 -2.24 -4.94 -13.63
N ASP A 193 -3.15 -4.55 -12.72
CA ASP A 193 -4.30 -5.35 -12.30
C ASP A 193 -5.31 -5.58 -13.44
N PRO A 194 -5.57 -6.81 -13.89
CA PRO A 194 -6.48 -7.09 -15.00
C PRO A 194 -7.96 -6.82 -14.68
N SER A 195 -8.34 -6.73 -13.41
CA SER A 195 -9.73 -6.47 -12.98
C SER A 195 -10.15 -5.01 -13.20
N ILE A 196 -9.18 -4.11 -13.34
CA ILE A 196 -9.44 -2.67 -13.50
C ILE A 196 -9.69 -2.32 -14.96
N SER A 197 -10.74 -1.54 -15.21
CA SER A 197 -11.14 -1.13 -16.56
C SER A 197 -10.07 -0.28 -17.26
N ALA A 198 -10.09 -0.26 -18.59
CA ALA A 198 -9.15 0.54 -19.37
C ALA A 198 -9.27 2.04 -19.06
N GLU A 199 -10.49 2.52 -18.81
CA GLU A 199 -10.81 3.90 -18.47
C GLU A 199 -10.23 4.28 -17.10
N GLN A 200 -10.44 3.45 -16.07
CA GLN A 200 -9.85 3.68 -14.75
C GLN A 200 -8.31 3.62 -14.79
N LYS A 201 -7.74 2.75 -15.64
CA LYS A 201 -6.28 2.70 -15.84
C LYS A 201 -5.73 3.97 -16.48
N VAL A 202 -6.46 4.66 -17.34
CA VAL A 202 -6.03 5.95 -17.89
C VAL A 202 -5.94 6.99 -16.78
N GLU A 203 -6.97 7.16 -15.96
CA GLU A 203 -6.96 8.13 -14.85
C GLU A 203 -5.83 7.83 -13.85
N MET A 204 -5.62 6.56 -13.49
CA MET A 204 -4.51 6.18 -12.63
C MET A 204 -3.15 6.39 -13.28
N ALA A 205 -3.02 6.17 -14.60
CA ALA A 205 -1.77 6.39 -15.33
C ALA A 205 -1.42 7.88 -15.36
N GLU A 206 -2.39 8.77 -15.55
CA GLU A 206 -2.20 10.21 -15.45
C GLU A 206 -1.72 10.62 -14.05
N ARG A 207 -2.35 10.10 -13.00
CA ARG A 207 -1.91 10.32 -11.61
C ARG A 207 -0.48 9.79 -11.40
N ALA A 208 -0.18 8.58 -11.87
CA ALA A 208 1.14 7.98 -11.76
C ALA A 208 2.20 8.81 -12.50
N ALA A 209 1.88 9.33 -13.68
CA ALA A 209 2.73 10.21 -14.45
C ALA A 209 2.96 11.54 -13.72
N ALA A 210 1.92 12.14 -13.13
CA ALA A 210 2.03 13.36 -12.33
C ALA A 210 2.96 13.19 -11.11
N TYR A 211 3.02 11.98 -10.54
CA TYR A 211 3.97 11.63 -9.48
C TYR A 211 5.35 11.19 -9.99
N GLY A 212 5.56 11.05 -11.30
CA GLY A 212 6.82 10.57 -11.88
C GLY A 212 7.06 9.07 -11.68
N LEU A 213 6.00 8.29 -11.44
CA LEU A 213 6.06 6.83 -11.31
C LEU A 213 6.12 6.12 -12.67
N ILE A 214 5.59 6.75 -13.70
CA ILE A 214 5.69 6.32 -15.09
C ILE A 214 6.14 7.49 -15.97
N ASN A 215 6.81 7.18 -17.09
CA ASN A 215 7.21 8.19 -18.06
C ASN A 215 6.13 8.44 -19.12
N GLY A 216 6.32 9.48 -19.94
CA GLY A 216 5.36 9.87 -20.98
C GLY A 216 5.10 8.78 -22.04
N ARG A 217 6.10 7.93 -22.34
CA ARG A 217 5.91 6.80 -23.27
C ARG A 217 5.01 5.73 -22.67
N GLN A 218 5.18 5.42 -21.39
CA GLN A 218 4.30 4.50 -20.66
C GLN A 218 2.88 5.06 -20.58
N LEU A 219 2.71 6.34 -20.25
CA LEU A 219 1.38 6.99 -20.24
C LEU A 219 0.70 6.92 -21.62
N ALA A 220 1.43 7.22 -22.69
CA ALA A 220 0.89 7.13 -24.05
C ALA A 220 0.40 5.72 -24.43
N ALA A 221 0.97 4.67 -23.83
CA ALA A 221 0.49 3.31 -24.03
C ALA A 221 -0.89 3.06 -23.37
N PHE A 222 -1.22 3.75 -22.27
CA PHE A 222 -2.53 3.66 -21.64
C PHE A 222 -3.61 4.40 -22.42
N TYR A 223 -3.31 5.57 -23.01
CA TYR A 223 -4.27 6.29 -23.87
C TYR A 223 -4.71 5.51 -25.11
N ARG A 224 -3.95 4.50 -25.53
CA ARG A 224 -4.28 3.65 -26.69
C ARG A 224 -5.15 2.44 -26.34
N LYS A 225 -5.41 2.18 -25.05
CA LYS A 225 -6.15 1.00 -24.58
C LYS A 225 -7.67 1.14 -24.69
N PRO A 226 -8.29 2.28 -24.30
CA PRO A 226 -9.73 2.44 -24.47
C PRO A 226 -10.10 2.37 -25.96
N ARG A 227 -11.20 1.67 -26.26
CA ARG A 227 -11.83 1.71 -27.58
C ARG A 227 -13.05 2.60 -27.46
N PHE A 228 -13.10 3.66 -28.27
CA PHE A 228 -14.27 4.52 -28.36
C PHE A 228 -15.21 3.98 -29.43
N THR A 229 -16.51 4.01 -29.16
CA THR A 229 -17.52 3.70 -30.18
C THR A 229 -17.69 4.87 -31.14
N ASP A 230 -18.21 4.61 -32.34
CA ASP A 230 -18.48 5.67 -33.33
C ASP A 230 -19.43 6.74 -32.77
N GLU A 231 -20.40 6.35 -31.95
CA GLU A 231 -21.34 7.26 -31.25
C GLU A 231 -20.64 8.17 -30.24
N GLN A 232 -19.61 7.67 -29.54
CA GLN A 232 -18.81 8.48 -28.61
C GLN A 232 -17.90 9.47 -29.36
N MET A 233 -17.46 9.11 -30.57
CA MET A 233 -16.62 9.95 -31.43
C MET A 233 -17.43 10.99 -32.22
N ALA A 234 -18.71 10.72 -32.51
CA ALA A 234 -19.57 11.60 -33.29
C ALA A 234 -19.83 12.96 -32.64
N GLY A 235 -19.66 13.09 -31.32
CA GLY A 235 -19.79 14.36 -30.58
C GLY A 235 -18.52 15.23 -30.54
N LEU A 236 -17.43 14.79 -31.17
CA LEU A 236 -16.12 15.48 -31.15
C LEU A 236 -15.73 16.13 -32.50
N LEU A 237 -16.56 15.94 -33.54
CA LEU A 237 -16.42 16.53 -34.88
C LEU A 237 -17.47 17.62 -35.11
#